data_AF-A0A392QIV9-F1
#
_entry.id   AF-A0A392QIV9-F1
#
_cell.length_a   1.000
_cell.length_b   1.000
_cell.length_c   1.000
_cell.angle_alpha   90.00
_cell.angle_beta   90.00
_cell.angle_gamma   90.00
#
_symmetry.space_group_name_H-M   'P 1'
#
loop_
_entity.id
_entity.type
_entity.pdbx_description
1 polymer ?
#
loop_
_entity_poly.entity_id
_entity_poly.type
_entity_poly.pdbx_seq_one_letter_code
_entity_poly.pdbx_strand_id
1 'polypeptide(L)'
;LRVVPLFETVKDLRGAGAVIRKLLSIDWYRQHIIKNHNGHQEVMVGYSDSGKDAGRFTAAWELYKAQEDVVAACNKYDIKVTLFHG
;
A
#
# COMPACT_ATOMS: atom_id res chain seq x y z
N LEU A 1 -6.47 13.53 -10.80
CA LEU A 1 -5.14 13.04 -10.33
C LEU A 1 -5.36 11.87 -9.40
N ARG A 2 -4.51 10.84 -9.43
CA ARG A 2 -4.59 9.70 -8.51
C ARG A 2 -3.84 10.03 -7.23
N VAL A 3 -4.35 9.58 -6.08
CA VAL A 3 -3.65 9.68 -4.80
C VAL A 3 -2.89 8.39 -4.56
N VAL A 4 -1.58 8.48 -4.35
CA VAL A 4 -0.67 7.35 -4.16
C VAL A 4 -0.04 7.46 -2.77
N PRO A 5 -0.44 6.64 -1.78
CA PRO A 5 0.21 6.60 -0.48
C PRO A 5 1.63 6.04 -0.60
N LEU A 6 2.60 6.71 0.02
CA LEU A 6 3.96 6.22 0.20
C LEU A 6 4.13 5.66 1.61
N PHE A 7 4.53 4.39 1.71
CA PHE A 7 4.94 3.77 2.97
C PHE A 7 6.46 3.57 2.96
N GLU A 8 7.16 4.29 3.83
CA GLU A 8 8.62 4.44 3.75
C GLU A 8 9.38 3.82 4.94
N THR A 9 8.85 3.92 6.16
CA THR A 9 9.47 3.33 7.35
C THR A 9 8.99 1.89 7.59
N VAL A 10 9.76 1.11 8.37
CA VAL A 10 9.36 -0.26 8.77
C VAL A 10 8.00 -0.27 9.48
N LYS A 11 7.74 0.75 10.32
CA LYS A 11 6.46 0.87 11.02
C LYS A 11 5.31 1.10 10.04
N ASP A 12 5.52 1.93 9.03
CA ASP A 12 4.53 2.22 8.00
C ASP A 12 4.26 1.02 7.11
N LEU A 13 5.30 0.29 6.70
CA LEU A 13 5.19 -0.96 5.93
C LEU A 13 4.34 -2.00 6.68
N ARG A 14 4.56 -2.17 7.99
CA ARG A 14 3.74 -3.06 8.83
C ARG A 14 2.28 -2.61 8.96
N GLY A 15 2.03 -1.30 8.83
CA GLY A 15 0.69 -0.72 8.90
C GLY A 15 -0.01 -0.58 7.54
N ALA A 16 0.70 -0.80 6.42
CA ALA A 16 0.25 -0.43 5.08
C ALA A 16 -1.10 -1.05 4.72
N GLY A 17 -1.24 -2.37 4.85
CA GLY A 17 -2.50 -3.03 4.52
C GLY A 17 -3.66 -2.61 5.44
N ALA A 18 -3.41 -2.32 6.71
CA ALA A 18 -4.43 -1.81 7.62
C ALA A 18 -4.93 -0.41 7.22
N VAL A 19 -4.01 0.48 6.81
CA VAL A 19 -4.33 1.81 6.29
C VAL A 19 -5.15 1.68 5.00
N ILE A 20 -4.72 0.84 4.05
CA ILE A 20 -5.45 0.61 2.80
C ILE A 20 -6.85 0.04 3.06
N ARG A 21 -6.99 -0.94 3.97
CA ARG A 21 -8.30 -1.48 4.36
C ARG A 21 -9.23 -0.42 4.93
N LYS A 22 -8.73 0.47 5.78
CA LYS A 22 -9.50 1.56 6.37
C LYS A 22 -9.90 2.56 5.30
N LEU A 23 -8.99 2.91 4.40
CA LEU A 23 -9.27 3.85 3.32
C LEU A 23 -10.32 3.30 2.35
N LEU A 24 -10.21 2.03 1.94
CA LEU A 24 -11.18 1.35 1.07
C LEU A 24 -12.51 1.01 1.77
N SER A 25 -12.57 1.01 3.10
CA SER A 25 -13.84 0.91 3.84
C SER A 25 -14.68 2.18 3.76
N ILE A 26 -14.09 3.33 3.40
CA ILE A 26 -14.84 4.58 3.22
C ILE A 26 -15.55 4.52 1.87
N ASP A 27 -16.88 4.46 1.89
CA ASP A 27 -17.69 4.31 0.68
C ASP A 27 -17.41 5.39 -0.36
N TRP A 28 -17.28 6.65 0.07
CA TRP A 28 -16.95 7.75 -0.83
C TRP A 28 -15.63 7.51 -1.57
N TYR A 29 -14.59 7.07 -0.86
CA TYR A 29 -13.27 6.85 -1.44
C TYR A 29 -13.27 5.64 -2.38
N ARG A 30 -13.90 4.54 -1.97
CA ARG A 30 -14.05 3.34 -2.81
C ARG A 30 -14.81 3.66 -4.09
N GLN A 31 -15.94 4.36 -3.99
CA GLN A 31 -16.71 4.79 -5.16
C GLN A 31 -15.92 5.76 -6.04
N HIS A 32 -15.14 6.66 -5.45
CA HIS A 32 -14.27 7.56 -6.20
C HIS A 32 -13.26 6.79 -7.05
N ILE A 33 -12.58 5.79 -6.49
CA ILE A 33 -11.64 4.94 -7.23
C ILE A 33 -12.35 4.17 -8.34
N ILE A 34 -13.50 3.55 -8.04
CA ILE A 34 -14.25 2.77 -9.04
C ILE A 34 -14.64 3.66 -10.22
N LYS A 35 -15.22 4.83 -9.93
CA LYS A 35 -15.75 5.74 -10.96
C LYS A 35 -14.67 6.46 -11.76
N ASN A 36 -13.61 6.92 -11.10
CA ASN A 36 -12.63 7.82 -11.73
C ASN A 36 -11.33 7.10 -12.11
N HIS A 37 -11.07 5.92 -11.57
CA HIS A 37 -9.83 5.17 -11.74
C HIS A 37 -10.08 3.69 -12.09
N ASN A 38 -11.29 3.33 -12.52
CA ASN A 38 -11.65 1.97 -12.95
C ASN A 38 -11.34 0.89 -11.89
N GLY A 39 -11.52 1.22 -10.61
CA GLY A 39 -11.25 0.30 -9.52
C GLY A 39 -9.77 0.02 -9.31
N HIS A 40 -8.88 0.95 -9.72
CA HIS A 40 -7.44 0.79 -9.65
C HIS A 40 -6.82 1.76 -8.63
N GLN A 41 -6.21 1.20 -7.59
CA GLN A 41 -5.40 1.92 -6.60
C GLN A 41 -3.90 1.71 -6.85
N GLU A 42 -3.11 2.76 -6.72
CA GLU A 42 -1.65 2.66 -6.74
C GLU A 42 -1.10 2.89 -5.32
N VAL A 43 -0.11 2.10 -4.93
CA VAL A 43 0.52 2.20 -3.60
C VAL A 43 2.03 2.20 -3.79
N MET A 44 2.69 3.22 -3.27
CA MET A 44 4.14 3.34 -3.34
C MET A 44 4.79 2.73 -2.09
N VAL A 45 5.83 1.94 -2.29
CA VAL A 45 6.60 1.30 -1.22
C VAL A 45 8.07 1.70 -1.32
N GLY A 46 8.62 2.23 -0.23
CA GLY A 46 9.99 2.77 -0.18
C GLY A 46 11.00 1.82 0.46
N TYR A 47 12.20 1.74 -0.14
CA TYR A 47 13.30 0.87 0.32
C TYR A 47 14.35 1.60 1.19
N SER A 48 14.56 2.89 0.91
CA SER A 48 15.77 3.63 1.30
C SER A 48 15.84 3.97 2.78
N ASP A 49 14.73 4.42 3.37
CA ASP A 49 14.68 4.75 4.79
C ASP A 49 14.49 3.51 5.68
N SER A 50 13.73 2.51 5.23
CA SER A 50 13.63 1.22 5.93
C SER A 50 14.98 0.50 6.10
N GLY A 51 15.89 0.65 5.13
CA GLY A 51 17.23 0.05 5.19
C GLY A 51 18.16 0.70 6.23
N LYS A 52 17.95 1.97 6.57
CA LYS A 52 18.71 2.69 7.60
C LYS A 52 18.30 2.28 9.02
N ASP A 53 17.04 1.89 9.20
CA ASP A 53 16.46 1.59 10.52
C ASP A 53 16.72 0.17 11.05
N ALA A 54 16.76 -0.85 10.18
CA ALA A 54 16.73 -2.25 10.63
C ALA A 54 17.70 -3.20 9.90
N GLY A 55 18.54 -2.67 9.01
CA GLY A 55 19.40 -3.45 8.12
C GLY A 55 18.66 -3.99 6.89
N ARG A 56 19.41 -4.17 5.79
CA ARG A 56 18.84 -4.42 4.44
C ARG A 56 17.98 -5.69 4.34
N PHE A 57 18.34 -6.75 5.08
CA PHE A 57 17.57 -8.00 5.07
C PHE A 57 16.20 -7.82 5.73
N THR A 58 16.17 -7.24 6.93
CA THR A 58 14.91 -6.95 7.65
C THR A 58 14.02 -6.03 6.84
N ALA A 59 14.59 -4.97 6.24
CA ALA A 59 13.84 -4.07 5.38
C ALA A 59 13.20 -4.79 4.18
N ALA A 60 13.96 -5.67 3.50
CA ALA A 60 13.43 -6.44 2.38
C ALA A 60 12.31 -7.42 2.81
N TRP A 61 12.44 -8.06 3.98
CA TRP A 61 11.42 -8.96 4.49
C TRP A 61 10.14 -8.23 4.91
N GLU A 62 10.26 -7.10 5.60
CA GLU A 62 9.10 -6.27 5.98
C GLU A 62 8.40 -5.71 4.76
N LEU A 63 9.16 -5.31 3.74
CA LEU A 63 8.63 -4.87 2.46
C LEU A 63 7.84 -5.99 1.76
N TYR A 64 8.39 -7.21 1.70
CA TYR A 64 7.70 -8.34 1.11
C TYR A 64 6.34 -8.60 1.78
N LYS A 65 6.31 -8.65 3.12
CA LYS A 65 5.07 -8.81 3.88
C LYS A 65 4.08 -7.67 3.65
N ALA A 66 4.57 -6.42 3.56
CA ALA A 66 3.74 -5.27 3.30
C ALA A 66 3.08 -5.33 1.92
N GLN A 67 3.80 -5.79 0.89
CA GLN A 67 3.26 -5.99 -0.45
C GLN A 67 2.14 -7.04 -0.45
N GLU A 68 2.36 -8.19 0.19
CA GLU A 68 1.32 -9.22 0.33
C GLU A 68 0.07 -8.69 1.06
N ASP A 69 0.25 -7.95 2.16
CA ASP A 69 -0.87 -7.41 2.94
C ASP A 69 -1.64 -6.31 2.18
N VAL A 70 -0.94 -5.46 1.41
CA VAL A 70 -1.56 -4.45 0.54
C VAL A 70 -2.36 -5.12 -0.58
N VAL A 71 -1.80 -6.15 -1.24
CA VAL A 71 -2.52 -6.92 -2.27
C VAL A 71 -3.77 -7.57 -1.67
N ALA A 72 -3.66 -8.21 -0.51
CA ALA A 72 -4.80 -8.80 0.17
C ALA A 72 -5.86 -7.75 0.58
N ALA A 73 -5.43 -6.58 1.05
CA ALA A 73 -6.30 -5.46 1.39
C ALA A 73 -7.12 -4.97 0.19
N CYS A 74 -6.49 -4.80 -0.97
CA CYS A 74 -7.16 -4.37 -2.20
C CYS A 74 -8.11 -5.44 -2.74
N ASN A 75 -7.68 -6.71 -2.78
CA ASN A 75 -8.50 -7.83 -3.24
C ASN A 75 -9.79 -7.99 -2.42
N LYS A 76 -9.76 -7.73 -1.10
CA LYS A 76 -10.95 -7.78 -0.24
C LYS A 76 -12.09 -6.85 -0.71
N TYR A 77 -11.76 -5.77 -1.40
CA TYR A 77 -12.73 -4.78 -1.90
C TYR A 77 -12.88 -4.81 -3.43
N ASP A 78 -12.36 -5.85 -4.09
CA ASP A 78 -12.35 -5.96 -5.57
C ASP A 78 -11.68 -4.76 -6.26
N ILE A 79 -10.63 -4.23 -5.63
CA ILE A 79 -9.81 -3.13 -6.17
C ILE A 79 -8.51 -3.72 -6.71
N LYS A 80 -8.18 -3.39 -7.96
CA LYS A 80 -6.89 -3.72 -8.56
C LYS A 80 -5.80 -2.84 -7.96
N VAL A 81 -4.62 -3.40 -7.74
CA VAL A 81 -3.49 -2.66 -7.18
C VAL A 81 -2.28 -2.67 -8.11
N THR A 82 -1.61 -1.53 -8.23
CA THR A 82 -0.23 -1.44 -8.72
C THR A 82 0.67 -1.04 -7.57
N LEU A 83 1.72 -1.84 -7.36
CA LEU A 83 2.80 -1.50 -6.43
C LEU A 83 3.82 -0.65 -7.19
N PHE A 84 3.98 0.60 -6.76
CA PHE A 84 4.99 1.50 -7.27
C PHE A 84 6.23 1.41 -6.37
N HIS A 85 7.33 0.95 -6.94
CA HIS A 85 8.60 0.80 -6.24
C HIS A 85 9.41 2.10 -6.38
N GLY A 86 9.65 2.76 -5.24
CA GLY A 86 10.45 3.99 -5.16
C GLY A 86 11.96 3.78 -5.10
#